data_AF-A0A563E6V3-F1
#
_entry.id   AF-A0A563E6V3-F1
#
_cell.length_a   1.000
_cell.length_b   1.000
_cell.length_c   1.000
_cell.angle_alpha   90.00
_cell.angle_beta   90.00
_cell.angle_gamma   90.00
#
_symmetry.space_group_name_H-M   'P 1'
#
loop_
_entity.id
_entity.type
_entity.pdbx_description
1 polymer ?
#
loop_
_entity_poly.entity_id
_entity_poly.type
_entity_poly.pdbx_seq_one_letter_code
_entity_poly.pdbx_strand_id
1 'polypeptide(L)'
;MNRLFWWVRTNSQKYLLEATQTELAKQYGRSGPVGRKTPEVVFWKYVFVPLYRRLPWSIKHRVIVAMPGSHRKQWTSTQKP
;
A
#
# COMPACT_ATOMS: atom_id res chain seq x y z
N MET A 1 -1.69 -19.16 0.04
CA MET A 1 -1.93 -17.72 0.35
C MET A 1 -3.13 -17.26 -0.47
N ASN A 2 -4.26 -16.92 0.16
CA ASN A 2 -5.53 -16.73 -0.57
C ASN A 2 -5.45 -15.54 -1.54
N ARG A 3 -6.00 -15.69 -2.76
CA ARG A 3 -6.07 -14.62 -3.79
C ARG A 3 -6.61 -13.30 -3.25
N LEU A 4 -7.54 -13.37 -2.30
CA LEU A 4 -8.16 -12.21 -1.66
C LEU A 4 -7.14 -11.38 -0.86
N PHE A 5 -6.26 -12.00 -0.07
CA PHE A 5 -5.22 -11.27 0.68
C PHE A 5 -4.22 -10.59 -0.25
N TRP A 6 -3.86 -11.25 -1.36
CA TRP A 6 -2.98 -10.66 -2.36
C TRP A 6 -3.64 -9.47 -3.06
N TRP A 7 -4.90 -9.62 -3.46
CA TRP A 7 -5.69 -8.55 -4.06
C TRP A 7 -5.83 -7.34 -3.12
N VAL A 8 -6.18 -7.54 -1.84
CA VAL A 8 -6.26 -6.47 -0.83
C VAL A 8 -4.91 -5.79 -0.66
N ARG A 9 -3.82 -6.56 -0.55
CA ARG A 9 -2.47 -6.02 -0.36
C ARG A 9 -2.00 -5.18 -1.54
N THR A 10 -2.17 -5.69 -2.77
CA THR A 10 -1.76 -4.98 -3.99
C THR A 10 -2.53 -3.68 -4.17
N ASN A 11 -3.85 -3.69 -3.95
CA ASN A 11 -4.66 -2.47 -4.00
C ASN A 11 -4.27 -1.48 -2.90
N SER A 12 -4.14 -1.94 -1.65
CA SER A 12 -3.72 -1.10 -0.52
C SER A 12 -2.40 -0.37 -0.83
N GLN A 13 -1.40 -1.10 -1.32
CA GLN A 13 -0.10 -0.52 -1.67
C GLN A 13 -0.23 0.53 -2.78
N LYS A 14 -0.99 0.23 -3.83
CA LYS A 14 -1.22 1.14 -4.96
C LYS A 14 -1.83 2.47 -4.49
N TYR A 15 -2.91 2.43 -3.72
CA TYR A 15 -3.62 3.64 -3.31
C TYR A 15 -2.91 4.42 -2.20
N LEU A 16 -2.17 3.75 -1.32
CA LEU A 16 -1.31 4.43 -0.35
C LEU A 16 -0.17 5.18 -1.05
N LEU A 17 0.48 4.56 -2.05
CA LEU A 17 1.50 5.23 -2.85
C LEU A 17 0.93 6.42 -3.61
N GLU A 18 -0.23 6.26 -4.25
CA GLU A 18 -0.88 7.34 -5.00
C GLU A 18 -1.28 8.51 -4.09
N ALA A 19 -1.75 8.23 -2.86
CA ALA A 19 -2.05 9.25 -1.87
C ALA A 19 -0.78 10.00 -1.43
N THR A 20 0.33 9.30 -1.20
CA THR A 20 1.62 9.92 -0.88
C THR A 20 2.14 10.75 -2.05
N GLN A 21 2.08 10.24 -3.27
CA GLN A 21 2.46 10.98 -4.48
C GLN A 21 1.61 12.25 -4.65
N THR A 22 0.32 12.19 -4.32
CA THR A 22 -0.58 13.36 -4.35
C THR A 22 -0.16 14.40 -3.32
N GLU A 23 0.18 13.97 -2.10
CA GLU A 23 0.65 14.86 -1.03
C GLU A 23 1.96 15.55 -1.43
N LEU A 24 2.92 14.78 -1.95
CA LEU A 24 4.20 15.30 -2.44
C LEU A 24 4.00 16.23 -3.63
N ALA A 25 3.13 15.88 -4.57
CA ALA A 25 2.83 16.72 -5.72
C ALA A 25 2.28 18.08 -5.27
N LYS A 26 1.38 18.13 -4.29
CA LYS A 26 0.91 19.38 -3.67
C LYS A 26 2.05 20.15 -3.01
N GLN A 27 2.90 19.48 -2.25
CA GLN A 27 4.04 20.11 -1.56
C GLN A 27 5.05 20.73 -2.54
N TYR A 28 5.28 20.10 -3.69
CA TYR A 28 6.24 20.55 -4.70
C TYR A 28 5.59 21.31 -5.87
N GLY A 29 4.31 21.68 -5.79
CA GLY A 29 3.61 22.42 -6.85
C GLY A 29 3.49 21.67 -8.18
N ARG A 30 3.53 20.33 -8.17
CA ARG A 30 3.38 19.48 -9.36
C ARG A 30 1.96 18.92 -9.47
N SER A 31 1.56 18.57 -10.69
CA SER A 31 0.31 17.84 -10.92
C SER A 31 0.40 16.43 -10.34
N GLY A 32 -0.58 16.07 -9.51
CA GLY A 32 -0.68 14.72 -8.92
C GLY A 32 -0.98 13.63 -9.95
N PRO A 33 -0.79 12.35 -9.59
CA PRO A 33 -1.07 11.23 -10.48
C PRO A 33 -2.54 11.22 -10.94
N VAL A 34 -2.74 11.20 -12.27
CA VAL A 34 -4.06 11.20 -12.91
C VAL A 34 -4.63 9.77 -12.90
N GLY A 35 -5.07 9.32 -11.72
CA GLY A 35 -5.73 8.03 -11.58
C GLY A 35 -7.09 7.98 -12.29
N ARG A 36 -7.47 6.83 -12.83
CA ARG A 36 -8.81 6.60 -13.41
C ARG A 36 -9.89 6.81 -12.34
N LYS A 37 -11.00 7.47 -12.69
CA LYS A 37 -12.13 7.72 -11.78
C LYS A 37 -13.14 6.57 -11.81
N THR A 38 -12.78 5.41 -11.25
CA THR A 38 -13.74 4.30 -11.05
C THR A 38 -14.30 4.31 -9.63
N PRO A 39 -15.51 3.75 -9.39
CA PRO A 39 -16.08 3.66 -8.05
C PRO A 39 -15.18 2.93 -7.05
N GLU A 40 -14.48 1.89 -7.51
CA GLU A 40 -13.47 1.18 -6.74
C GLU A 40 -12.33 2.12 -6.29
N VAL A 41 -11.81 2.96 -7.19
CA VAL A 41 -10.77 3.95 -6.86
C VAL A 41 -11.27 4.94 -5.81
N VAL A 42 -12.54 5.37 -5.91
CA VAL A 42 -13.16 6.27 -4.93
C VAL A 42 -13.22 5.61 -3.56
N PHE A 43 -13.68 4.36 -3.47
CA PHE A 43 -13.70 3.62 -2.20
C PHE A 43 -12.30 3.54 -1.59
N TRP A 44 -11.29 3.15 -2.36
CA TRP A 44 -9.93 3.03 -1.82
C TRP A 44 -9.33 4.38 -1.41
N LYS A 45 -9.48 5.44 -2.22
CA LYS A 45 -8.93 6.77 -1.90
C LYS A 45 -9.64 7.45 -0.74
N TYR A 46 -10.97 7.36 -0.65
CA TYR A 46 -11.75 8.15 0.31
C TYR A 46 -12.22 7.36 1.54
N VAL A 47 -12.20 6.03 1.51
CA VAL A 47 -12.58 5.19 2.66
C VAL A 47 -11.36 4.48 3.22
N PHE A 48 -10.65 3.71 2.39
CA PHE A 48 -9.54 2.89 2.87
C PHE A 48 -8.34 3.72 3.35
N VAL A 49 -7.86 4.67 2.55
CA VAL A 49 -6.70 5.50 2.92
C VAL A 49 -6.90 6.25 4.25
N PRO A 50 -8.00 6.99 4.50
CA PRO A 50 -8.19 7.66 5.78
C PRO A 50 -8.39 6.67 6.94
N LEU A 51 -9.06 5.56 6.71
CA LEU A 51 -9.20 4.49 7.72
C LEU A 51 -7.83 3.93 8.10
N TYR A 52 -6.98 3.63 7.11
CA TYR A 52 -5.62 3.15 7.31
C TYR A 52 -4.73 4.19 8.00
N ARG A 53 -4.88 5.48 7.69
CA ARG A 53 -4.15 6.56 8.37
C ARG A 53 -4.54 6.63 9.85
N ARG A 54 -5.85 6.54 10.16
CA ARG A 54 -6.39 6.54 11.54
C ARG A 54 -6.11 5.26 12.32
N LEU A 55 -5.72 4.17 11.65
CA LEU A 55 -5.43 2.91 12.33
C LEU A 55 -4.31 3.10 13.38
N PRO A 56 -4.55 2.70 14.64
CA PRO A 56 -3.53 2.71 15.69
C PRO A 56 -2.31 1.87 15.29
N TRP A 57 -1.13 2.28 15.77
CA TRP A 57 0.12 1.57 15.49
C TRP A 57 0.05 0.09 15.85
N SER A 58 -0.62 -0.27 16.95
CA SER A 58 -0.78 -1.68 17.37
C SER A 58 -1.48 -2.55 16.32
N ILE A 59 -2.45 -2.01 15.58
CA ILE A 59 -3.13 -2.74 14.50
C ILE A 59 -2.21 -2.84 13.28
N LYS A 60 -1.55 -1.73 12.90
CA LYS A 60 -0.57 -1.73 11.81
C LYS A 60 0.53 -2.76 12.07
N HIS A 61 1.05 -2.80 13.29
CA HIS A 61 2.09 -3.73 13.72
C HIS A 61 1.63 -5.19 13.64
N ARG A 62 0.42 -5.50 14.13
CA ARG A 62 -0.15 -6.86 13.98
C ARG A 62 -0.30 -7.25 12.51
N VAL A 63 -0.74 -6.34 11.64
CA VAL A 63 -0.85 -6.63 10.19
C VAL A 63 0.53 -6.82 9.55
N ILE A 64 1.53 -6.02 9.91
CA ILE A 64 2.90 -6.15 9.41
C ILE A 64 3.52 -7.48 9.85
N VAL A 65 3.31 -7.90 11.10
CA VAL A 65 3.80 -9.17 11.65
C VAL A 65 3.03 -10.37 11.10
N ALA A 66 1.72 -10.24 10.91
CA ALA A 66 0.86 -11.30 10.36
C ALA A 66 1.03 -11.46 8.85
N MET A 67 1.42 -10.42 8.13
CA MET A 67 1.79 -10.55 6.73
C MET A 67 3.08 -11.38 6.66
N PRO A 68 3.12 -12.48 5.88
CA PRO A 68 4.36 -13.16 5.56
C PRO A 68 5.19 -12.22 4.69
N GLY A 69 5.91 -11.32 5.35
CA GLY A 69 6.80 -10.35 4.73
C GLY A 69 8.06 -11.04 4.19
N SER A 70 8.88 -10.25 3.52
CA SER A 70 10.17 -10.65 2.95
C SER A 70 11.10 -11.40 3.91
N HIS A 71 10.84 -11.43 5.22
CA HIS A 71 11.54 -12.27 6.19
C HIS A 71 11.46 -13.78 5.93
N ARG A 72 10.48 -14.28 5.15
CA ARG A 72 10.50 -15.66 4.64
C ARG A 72 11.06 -15.79 3.22
N LYS A 73 11.36 -14.69 2.54
CA LYS A 73 12.18 -14.74 1.34
C LYS A 73 13.62 -14.88 1.83
N GLN A 74 14.09 -16.12 1.94
CA GLN A 74 15.51 -16.37 1.84
C GLN A 74 15.94 -15.68 0.55
N TRP A 75 16.66 -14.57 0.70
CA TRP A 75 17.46 -14.06 -0.40
C TRP A 75 18.44 -15.19 -0.64
N THR A 76 18.19 -16.00 -1.67
CA THR A 76 19.20 -16.91 -2.19
C THR A 76 20.34 -15.99 -2.55
N SER A 77 21.32 -15.88 -1.64
CA SER A 77 22.64 -15.36 -1.96
C SER A 77 23.17 -16.35 -2.97
N THR A 78 22.87 -16.11 -4.24
CA THR A 78 23.61 -16.72 -5.33
C THR A 78 25.03 -16.21 -5.16
N GLN A 79 25.79 -16.92 -4.34
CA GLN A 79 27.24 -16.88 -4.34
C GLN A 79 27.62 -17.19 -5.77
N LYS A 80 28.04 -16.13 -6.47
CA LYS A 80 28.63 -16.23 -7.78
C LYS A 80 30.04 -16.79 -7.58
N PRO A 81 30.43 -17.91 -8.23
CA PRO A 81 31.83 -18.33 -8.25
C PRO A 81 32.69 -17.28 -8.98
#